data_AF-A0AAN4Z8B0-F1
#
_entry.id   AF-A0AAN4Z8B0-F1
#
_cell.length_a   1.000
_cell.length_b   1.000
_cell.length_c   1.000
_cell.angle_alpha   90.00
_cell.angle_beta   90.00
_cell.angle_gamma   90.00
#
_symmetry.space_group_name_H-M   'P 1'
#
loop_
_entity.id
_entity.type
_entity.pdbx_description
1 polymer ?
#
loop_
_entity_poly.entity_id
_entity_poly.type
_entity_poly.pdbx_seq_one_letter_code
_entity_poly.pdbx_strand_id
1 'polypeptide(L)'
;MDTTSLLYYYHLDRFYFIPFIQIYQSMYGVAILPLHAVAFYLLICHTKNWATSIKTGYILSQSMMPSHDIWTSFLFRAYAFLPNPIVVCMGPACRWVGPYISLQIEHIFMVHSTAILFYLLLMMQQQVAQINHTYVLPNWVQLLIVCLFYALISMNAVFALFTSGDVPGAQQIIERQQLDWLRRIGTACFIIFGEVGYCGAYTYG
;
A
#
# COMPACT_ATOMS: atom_id res chain seq x y z
N MET A 1 -18.96 -27.86 -15.08
CA MET A 1 -18.49 -26.69 -14.31
C MET A 1 -19.56 -26.41 -13.30
N ASP A 2 -19.37 -26.84 -12.05
CA ASP A 2 -20.35 -26.55 -11.00
C ASP A 2 -20.31 -25.06 -10.68
N THR A 3 -21.33 -24.35 -11.15
CA THR A 3 -21.66 -22.98 -10.78
C THR A 3 -22.34 -22.99 -9.41
N THR A 4 -21.66 -23.49 -8.38
CA THR A 4 -22.01 -23.11 -7.01
C THR A 4 -21.71 -21.62 -6.91
N SER A 5 -22.76 -20.81 -6.87
CA SER A 5 -22.68 -19.36 -6.79
C SER A 5 -21.95 -18.97 -5.50
N LEU A 6 -20.67 -18.65 -5.62
CA LEU A 6 -19.91 -18.06 -4.52
C LEU A 6 -20.64 -16.80 -4.03
N LEU A 7 -20.67 -16.62 -2.72
CA LEU A 7 -21.23 -15.42 -2.07
C LEU A 7 -20.57 -14.15 -2.68
N TYR A 8 -21.29 -13.03 -2.75
CA TYR A 8 -20.76 -11.72 -3.17
C TYR A 8 -20.00 -11.65 -4.51
N TYR A 9 -20.32 -12.50 -5.49
CA TYR A 9 -19.64 -12.52 -6.80
C TYR A 9 -18.14 -12.84 -6.76
N TYR A 10 -17.63 -13.56 -5.74
CA TYR A 10 -16.21 -13.96 -5.66
C TYR A 10 -15.69 -14.81 -6.83
N HIS A 11 -16.58 -15.28 -7.70
CA HIS A 11 -16.17 -15.88 -8.97
C HIS A 11 -15.45 -14.87 -9.87
N LEU A 12 -15.82 -13.58 -9.83
CA LEU A 12 -15.11 -12.53 -10.57
C LEU A 12 -13.70 -12.33 -10.04
N ASP A 13 -13.54 -12.27 -8.71
CA ASP A 13 -12.23 -12.19 -8.07
C ASP A 13 -11.34 -13.38 -8.43
N ARG A 14 -11.92 -14.58 -8.37
CA ARG A 14 -11.25 -15.83 -8.67
C ARG A 14 -10.79 -15.93 -10.11
N PHE A 15 -11.69 -15.67 -11.06
CA PHE A 15 -11.45 -15.96 -12.47
C PHE A 15 -10.82 -14.79 -13.21
N TYR A 16 -10.98 -13.55 -12.73
CA TYR A 16 -10.54 -12.35 -13.42
C TYR A 16 -9.59 -11.50 -12.59
N PHE A 17 -10.03 -10.96 -11.44
CA PHE A 17 -9.26 -9.89 -10.79
C PHE A 17 -7.93 -10.36 -10.20
N ILE A 18 -7.87 -11.51 -9.53
CA ILE A 18 -6.61 -12.01 -8.96
C ILE A 18 -5.60 -12.36 -10.05
N PRO A 19 -5.92 -13.16 -11.08
CA PRO A 19 -5.00 -13.40 -12.18
C PRO A 19 -4.57 -12.11 -12.89
N PHE A 20 -5.52 -11.19 -13.12
CA PHE A 20 -5.24 -9.90 -13.73
C PHE A 20 -4.24 -9.11 -12.90
N ILE A 21 -4.43 -8.99 -11.59
CA ILE A 21 -3.54 -8.24 -10.70
C ILE A 21 -2.15 -8.85 -10.66
N GLN A 22 -2.04 -10.19 -10.62
CA GLN A 22 -0.73 -10.86 -10.63
C GLN A 22 0.06 -10.54 -11.91
N ILE A 23 -0.61 -10.52 -13.06
CA ILE A 23 0.00 -10.20 -14.36
C ILE A 23 0.30 -8.70 -14.43
N TYR A 24 -0.68 -7.87 -14.13
CA TYR A 24 -0.59 -6.41 -14.17
C TYR A 24 0.54 -5.90 -13.29
N GLN A 25 0.61 -6.31 -12.01
CA GLN A 25 1.67 -5.88 -11.10
C GLN A 25 3.06 -6.28 -11.61
N SER A 26 3.21 -7.50 -12.14
CA SER A 26 4.49 -7.95 -12.70
C SER A 26 4.89 -7.12 -13.93
N MET A 27 3.95 -6.86 -14.85
CA MET A 27 4.19 -6.05 -16.04
C MET A 27 4.47 -4.58 -15.69
N TYR A 28 3.70 -4.03 -14.75
CA TYR A 28 3.86 -2.68 -14.22
C TYR A 28 5.25 -2.50 -13.62
N GLY A 29 5.69 -3.41 -12.75
CA GLY A 29 7.02 -3.37 -12.14
C GLY A 29 8.15 -3.34 -13.18
N VAL A 30 8.04 -4.16 -14.25
CA VAL A 30 9.05 -4.16 -15.33
C VAL A 30 9.04 -2.85 -16.11
N ALA A 31 7.86 -2.28 -16.36
CA ALA A 31 7.71 -1.04 -17.13
C ALA A 31 8.10 0.22 -16.34
N ILE A 32 7.83 0.27 -15.03
CA ILE A 32 8.03 1.47 -14.20
C ILE A 32 9.49 1.65 -13.75
N LEU A 33 10.26 0.57 -13.61
CA LEU A 33 11.66 0.66 -13.17
C LEU A 33 12.57 1.48 -14.12
N PRO A 34 12.51 1.31 -15.45
CA PRO A 34 13.21 2.20 -16.38
C PRO A 34 12.79 3.67 -16.23
N LEU A 35 11.51 3.94 -15.98
CA LEU A 35 11.02 5.31 -15.76
C LEU A 35 11.62 5.91 -14.49
N HIS A 36 11.74 5.13 -13.41
CA HIS A 36 12.45 5.58 -12.21
C HIS A 36 13.93 5.86 -12.48
N ALA A 37 14.60 5.03 -13.27
CA ALA A 37 16.00 5.24 -13.64
C ALA A 37 16.18 6.54 -14.45
N VAL A 38 15.28 6.81 -15.41
CA VAL A 38 15.28 8.07 -16.18
C VAL A 38 15.02 9.27 -15.25
N ALA A 39 14.05 9.18 -14.36
CA ALA A 39 13.76 10.24 -13.40
C ALA A 39 14.95 10.52 -12.46
N PHE A 40 15.65 9.47 -11.98
CA PHE A 40 16.89 9.63 -11.21
C PHE A 40 17.99 10.29 -12.02
N TYR A 41 18.17 9.88 -13.28
CA TYR A 41 19.15 10.49 -14.18
C TYR A 41 18.86 11.99 -14.36
N LEU A 42 17.61 12.35 -14.66
CA LEU A 42 17.19 13.74 -14.78
C LEU A 42 17.42 14.51 -13.47
N LEU A 43 17.06 13.93 -12.33
CA LEU A 43 17.24 14.53 -11.03
C LEU A 43 18.71 14.76 -10.70
N ILE A 44 19.61 13.81 -10.95
CA ILE A 44 21.03 13.96 -10.61
C ILE A 44 21.74 14.89 -11.60
N CYS A 45 21.51 14.71 -12.90
CA CYS A 45 22.26 15.38 -13.95
C CYS A 45 21.73 16.78 -14.30
N HIS A 46 20.40 17.00 -14.23
CA HIS A 46 19.77 18.22 -14.73
C HIS A 46 19.26 19.19 -13.65
N THR A 47 19.38 18.86 -12.35
CA THR A 47 18.91 19.74 -11.25
C THR A 47 20.03 20.39 -10.45
N LYS A 48 21.16 20.72 -11.08
CA LYS A 48 22.32 21.32 -10.40
C LYS A 48 22.01 22.66 -9.72
N ASN A 49 21.07 23.43 -10.28
CA ASN A 49 20.72 24.77 -9.80
C ASN A 49 19.51 24.78 -8.84
N TRP A 50 18.97 23.62 -8.47
CA TRP A 50 17.82 23.57 -7.58
C TRP A 50 18.22 23.82 -6.13
N ALA A 51 17.30 24.38 -5.35
CA ALA A 51 17.48 24.50 -3.91
C ALA A 51 17.74 23.12 -3.29
N THR A 52 18.76 23.00 -2.44
CA THR A 52 19.21 21.73 -1.86
C THR A 52 18.08 21.01 -1.13
N SER A 53 17.23 21.73 -0.39
CA SER A 53 16.10 21.16 0.34
C SER A 53 15.11 20.44 -0.58
N ILE A 54 14.81 21.02 -1.73
CA ILE A 54 13.87 20.45 -2.71
C ILE A 54 14.51 19.28 -3.42
N LYS A 55 15.78 19.41 -3.80
CA LYS A 55 16.52 18.32 -4.41
C LYS A 55 16.58 17.10 -3.48
N THR A 56 16.85 17.30 -2.20
CA THR A 56 16.84 16.21 -1.20
C THR A 56 15.46 15.59 -1.07
N GLY A 57 14.39 16.39 -1.01
CA GLY A 57 13.02 15.87 -0.96
C GLY A 57 12.67 15.00 -2.17
N TYR A 58 13.03 15.45 -3.38
CA TYR A 58 12.86 14.67 -4.60
C TYR A 58 13.69 13.40 -4.60
N ILE A 59 14.95 13.44 -4.17
CA ILE A 59 15.81 12.25 -4.12
C ILE A 59 15.20 11.22 -3.15
N LEU A 60 14.74 11.67 -1.97
CA LEU A 60 14.10 10.79 -0.99
C LEU A 60 12.81 10.18 -1.55
N SER A 61 11.92 11.01 -2.11
CA SER A 61 10.68 10.53 -2.75
C SER A 61 10.98 9.53 -3.88
N GLN A 62 11.94 9.88 -4.74
CA GLN A 62 12.34 9.05 -5.87
C GLN A 62 13.10 7.79 -5.45
N SER A 63 13.65 7.72 -4.24
CA SER A 63 14.23 6.47 -3.69
C SER A 63 13.16 5.56 -3.09
N MET A 64 12.13 6.15 -2.49
CA MET A 64 11.07 5.41 -1.83
C MET A 64 10.10 4.79 -2.83
N MET A 65 9.68 5.52 -3.87
CA MET A 65 8.74 5.03 -4.89
C MET A 65 9.22 3.77 -5.62
N PRO A 66 10.42 3.71 -6.24
CA PRO A 66 10.89 2.48 -6.87
C PRO A 66 11.13 1.35 -5.87
N SER A 67 11.49 1.66 -4.62
CA SER A 67 11.63 0.64 -3.59
C SER A 67 10.26 0.02 -3.25
N HIS A 68 9.22 0.86 -3.17
CA HIS A 68 7.83 0.44 -3.01
C HIS A 68 7.30 -0.30 -4.23
N ASP A 69 7.63 0.12 -5.45
CA ASP A 69 7.23 -0.59 -6.68
C ASP A 69 7.91 -1.94 -6.79
N ILE A 70 9.18 -2.07 -6.41
CA ILE A 70 9.87 -3.37 -6.34
C ILE A 70 9.15 -4.26 -5.32
N TRP A 71 8.85 -3.69 -4.16
CA TRP A 71 8.15 -4.38 -3.10
C TRP A 71 6.78 -4.89 -3.57
N THR A 72 5.91 -4.02 -4.08
CA THR A 72 4.54 -4.37 -4.48
C THR A 72 4.45 -5.19 -5.76
N SER A 73 5.34 -4.96 -6.73
CA SER A 73 5.27 -5.64 -8.03
C SER A 73 5.87 -7.03 -8.00
N PHE A 74 6.97 -7.21 -7.25
CA PHE A 74 7.74 -8.47 -7.29
C PHE A 74 7.65 -9.27 -5.99
N LEU A 75 7.69 -8.61 -4.83
CA LEU A 75 7.86 -9.27 -3.53
C LEU A 75 6.53 -9.54 -2.80
N PHE A 76 5.67 -8.53 -2.70
CA PHE A 76 4.42 -8.51 -1.95
C PHE A 76 3.26 -8.05 -2.83
N ARG A 77 2.49 -9.01 -3.32
CA ARG A 77 1.31 -8.76 -4.16
C ARG A 77 0.07 -8.96 -3.32
N ALA A 78 -0.42 -7.88 -2.74
CA ALA A 78 -1.66 -7.90 -1.97
C ALA A 78 -2.89 -7.74 -2.88
N TYR A 79 -3.96 -8.45 -2.52
CA TYR A 79 -5.30 -8.24 -3.05
C TYR A 79 -6.30 -8.16 -1.89
N ALA A 80 -6.96 -7.02 -1.72
CA ALA A 80 -8.02 -6.87 -0.76
C ALA A 80 -9.34 -7.37 -1.37
N PHE A 81 -9.99 -8.32 -0.71
CA PHE A 81 -11.35 -8.70 -1.05
C PHE A 81 -12.30 -7.60 -0.56
N LEU A 82 -13.36 -7.35 -1.32
CA LEU A 82 -14.48 -6.53 -0.87
C LEU A 82 -15.75 -7.37 -1.06
N PRO A 83 -16.74 -7.29 -0.16
CA PRO A 83 -16.80 -6.47 1.06
C PRO A 83 -16.11 -7.11 2.29
N ASN A 84 -15.57 -8.33 2.18
CA ASN A 84 -14.92 -8.99 3.32
C ASN A 84 -13.61 -8.30 3.67
N PRO A 85 -13.32 -8.00 4.93
CA PRO A 85 -12.02 -7.44 5.31
C PRO A 85 -10.96 -8.56 5.34
N ILE A 86 -10.65 -9.11 4.16
CA ILE A 86 -9.67 -10.18 3.92
C ILE A 86 -8.65 -9.67 2.91
N VAL A 87 -7.38 -9.77 3.23
CA VAL A 87 -6.28 -9.48 2.32
C VAL A 87 -5.57 -10.77 1.96
N VAL A 88 -5.51 -11.05 0.66
CA VAL A 88 -4.71 -12.12 0.10
C VAL A 88 -3.32 -11.59 -0.18
N CYS A 89 -2.33 -12.24 0.42
CA CYS A 89 -0.92 -11.97 0.24
C CYS A 89 -0.36 -12.99 -0.76
N MET A 90 0.20 -12.52 -1.88
CA MET A 90 0.87 -13.37 -2.87
C MET A 90 2.32 -12.91 -3.06
N GLY A 91 3.18 -13.83 -3.49
CA GLY A 91 4.58 -13.54 -3.81
C GLY A 91 5.58 -14.03 -2.76
N PRO A 92 6.88 -13.81 -2.99
CA PRO A 92 7.94 -14.35 -2.15
C PRO A 92 7.92 -13.83 -0.70
N ALA A 93 7.65 -12.53 -0.49
CA ALA A 93 7.67 -11.92 0.85
C ALA A 93 6.65 -12.58 1.79
N CYS A 94 5.45 -12.85 1.28
CA CYS A 94 4.39 -13.54 2.01
C CYS A 94 4.84 -14.89 2.57
N ARG A 95 5.74 -15.60 1.88
CA ARG A 95 6.30 -16.89 2.31
C ARG A 95 7.51 -16.74 3.22
N TRP A 96 8.38 -15.76 2.95
CA TRP A 96 9.64 -15.58 3.66
C TRP A 96 9.45 -14.98 5.06
N VAL A 97 8.65 -13.92 5.16
CA VAL A 97 8.44 -13.19 6.41
C VAL A 97 7.01 -13.34 6.95
N GLY A 98 6.14 -14.01 6.19
CA GLY A 98 4.73 -14.17 6.54
C GLY A 98 3.86 -13.00 6.05
N PRO A 99 2.54 -13.22 5.93
CA PRO A 99 1.63 -12.23 5.36
C PRO A 99 1.48 -10.99 6.24
N TYR A 100 1.37 -11.19 7.57
CA TYR A 100 1.26 -10.09 8.54
C TYR A 100 2.45 -9.13 8.45
N ILE A 101 3.68 -9.64 8.57
CA ILE A 101 4.89 -8.79 8.51
C ILE A 101 5.00 -8.10 7.15
N SER A 102 4.67 -8.81 6.06
CA SER A 102 4.72 -8.22 4.72
C SER A 102 3.75 -7.04 4.57
N LEU A 103 2.54 -7.16 5.12
CA LEU A 103 1.58 -6.05 5.14
C LEU A 103 2.08 -4.86 5.96
N GLN A 104 2.81 -5.10 7.04
CA GLN A 104 3.36 -4.00 7.85
C GLN A 104 4.48 -3.26 7.13
N ILE A 105 5.32 -3.98 6.40
CA ILE A 105 6.33 -3.37 5.52
C ILE A 105 5.63 -2.53 4.44
N GLU A 106 4.53 -3.03 3.86
CA GLU A 106 3.73 -2.27 2.90
C GLU A 106 3.18 -0.96 3.51
N HIS A 107 2.62 -1.01 4.72
CA HIS A 107 2.15 0.20 5.39
C HIS A 107 3.27 1.21 5.64
N ILE A 108 4.46 0.75 6.04
CA ILE A 108 5.63 1.61 6.20
C ILE A 108 5.95 2.31 4.88
N PHE A 109 5.99 1.57 3.77
CA PHE A 109 6.23 2.16 2.46
C PHE A 109 5.18 3.22 2.09
N MET A 110 3.89 2.89 2.20
CA MET A 110 2.83 3.82 1.85
C MET A 110 2.86 5.09 2.71
N VAL A 111 2.92 4.95 4.04
CA VAL A 111 2.92 6.08 4.98
C VAL A 111 4.06 7.05 4.69
N HIS A 112 5.28 6.53 4.54
CA HIS A 112 6.45 7.37 4.30
C HIS A 112 6.43 7.99 2.90
N SER A 113 6.08 7.22 1.86
CA SER A 113 5.96 7.74 0.49
C SER A 113 4.96 8.89 0.41
N THR A 114 3.75 8.71 0.98
CA THR A 114 2.71 9.73 0.95
C THR A 114 3.13 10.97 1.75
N ALA A 115 3.74 10.81 2.92
CA ALA A 115 4.16 11.96 3.73
C ALA A 115 5.30 12.76 3.09
N ILE A 116 6.30 12.08 2.51
CA ILE A 116 7.40 12.75 1.79
C ILE A 116 6.85 13.49 0.58
N LEU A 117 5.98 12.85 -0.21
CA LEU A 117 5.34 13.48 -1.37
C LEU A 117 4.51 14.70 -0.95
N PHE A 118 3.71 14.57 0.11
CA PHE A 118 2.88 15.66 0.62
C PHE A 118 3.73 16.85 1.10
N TYR A 119 4.82 16.59 1.82
CA TYR A 119 5.77 17.64 2.21
C TYR A 119 6.38 18.33 0.99
N LEU A 120 6.77 17.57 -0.03
CA LEU A 120 7.33 18.10 -1.26
C LEU A 120 6.32 18.96 -2.02
N LEU A 121 5.07 18.51 -2.15
CA LEU A 121 4.00 19.28 -2.77
C LEU A 121 3.74 20.59 -2.02
N LEU A 122 3.75 20.55 -0.68
CA LEU A 122 3.59 21.75 0.15
C LEU A 122 4.73 22.74 -0.08
N MET A 123 5.98 22.27 -0.09
CA MET A 123 7.15 23.09 -0.38
C MET A 123 7.07 23.74 -1.77
N MET A 124 6.71 22.98 -2.80
CA MET A 124 6.56 23.51 -4.16
C MET A 124 5.41 24.52 -4.26
N GLN A 125 4.27 24.23 -3.64
CA GLN A 125 3.13 25.14 -3.60
C GLN A 125 3.52 26.48 -2.96
N GLN A 126 4.32 26.46 -1.89
CA GLN A 126 4.77 27.67 -1.22
C GLN A 126 5.75 28.49 -2.06
N GLN A 127 6.61 27.84 -2.86
CA GLN A 127 7.45 28.54 -3.82
C GLN A 127 6.64 29.23 -4.92
N VAL A 128 5.60 28.57 -5.43
CA VAL A 128 4.71 29.18 -6.43
C VAL A 128 3.88 30.31 -5.81
N ALA A 129 3.38 30.12 -4.58
CA ALA A 129 2.59 31.13 -3.88
C ALA A 129 3.38 32.42 -3.61
N GLN A 130 4.68 32.31 -3.30
CA GLN A 130 5.58 33.45 -3.11
C GLN A 130 5.68 34.38 -4.34
N ILE A 131 5.37 33.88 -5.53
CA ILE A 131 5.42 34.68 -6.77
C ILE A 131 4.20 35.61 -6.87
N ASN A 132 3.03 35.18 -6.35
CA ASN A 132 1.74 35.83 -6.64
C ASN A 132 1.01 36.39 -5.41
N HIS A 133 1.31 35.94 -4.18
CA HIS A 133 0.54 36.31 -2.97
C HIS A 133 1.39 36.48 -1.70
N THR A 134 0.88 37.26 -0.76
CA THR A 134 1.49 37.56 0.55
C THR A 134 1.37 36.43 1.58
N TYR A 135 0.45 35.48 1.37
CA TYR A 135 0.20 34.40 2.34
C TYR A 135 1.17 33.23 2.15
N VAL A 136 2.36 33.38 2.71
CA VAL A 136 3.39 32.34 2.79
C VAL A 136 3.29 31.68 4.16
N LEU A 137 3.11 30.36 4.19
CA LEU A 137 3.13 29.61 5.43
C LEU A 137 4.58 29.51 5.93
N PRO A 138 4.85 29.82 7.21
CA PRO A 138 6.18 29.64 7.76
C PRO A 138 6.52 28.15 7.82
N ASN A 139 7.81 27.81 7.67
CA ASN A 139 8.27 26.41 7.57
C ASN A 139 7.83 25.54 8.76
N TRP A 140 7.73 26.10 9.96
CA TRP A 140 7.29 25.36 11.15
C TRP A 140 5.81 24.97 11.08
N VAL A 141 4.95 25.79 10.46
CA VAL A 141 3.53 25.45 10.21
C VAL A 141 3.45 24.34 9.16
N GLN A 142 4.26 24.43 8.10
CA GLN A 142 4.33 23.38 7.08
C GLN A 142 4.75 22.04 7.70
N LEU A 143 5.78 22.04 8.55
CA LEU A 143 6.22 20.87 9.28
C LEU A 143 5.11 20.32 10.20
N LEU A 144 4.42 21.20 10.94
CA LEU A 144 3.31 20.79 11.80
C LEU A 144 2.18 20.12 11.01
N ILE A 145 1.79 20.69 9.87
CA ILE A 145 0.76 20.10 8.99
C ILE A 145 1.19 18.71 8.50
N VAL A 146 2.44 18.55 8.07
CA VAL A 146 2.97 17.26 7.64
C VAL A 146 3.05 16.26 8.79
N CYS A 147 3.46 16.68 9.99
CA CYS A 147 3.49 15.81 11.17
C CYS A 147 2.08 15.34 11.57
N LEU A 148 1.07 16.23 11.53
CA LEU A 148 -0.32 15.87 11.80
C LEU A 148 -0.86 14.89 10.75
N PHE A 149 -0.57 15.15 9.47
CA PHE A 149 -0.95 14.24 8.38
C PHE A 149 -0.26 12.88 8.53
N TYR A 150 1.04 12.87 8.82
CA TYR A 150 1.82 11.66 9.07
C TYR A 150 1.24 10.85 10.24
N ALA A 151 0.89 11.51 11.34
CA ALA A 151 0.27 10.88 12.49
C ALA A 151 -1.08 10.25 12.12
N LEU A 152 -1.93 10.97 11.37
CA LEU A 152 -3.24 10.48 10.92
C LEU A 152 -3.12 9.21 10.06
N ILE A 153 -2.25 9.22 9.05
CA ILE A 153 -2.07 8.05 8.17
C ILE A 153 -1.38 6.90 8.92
N SER A 154 -0.47 7.19 9.86
CA SER A 154 0.17 6.18 10.69
C SER A 154 -0.80 5.52 11.65
N MET A 155 -1.79 6.25 12.17
CA MET A 155 -2.83 5.67 13.01
C MET A 155 -3.56 4.54 12.27
N ASN A 156 -3.86 4.67 10.98
CA ASN A 156 -4.47 3.59 10.21
C ASN A 156 -3.60 2.33 10.17
N ALA A 157 -2.28 2.48 9.95
CA ALA A 157 -1.34 1.35 9.99
C ALA A 157 -1.26 0.71 11.38
N VAL A 158 -1.27 1.53 12.43
CA VAL A 158 -1.27 1.08 13.83
C VAL A 158 -2.56 0.35 14.18
N PHE A 159 -3.72 0.86 13.78
CA PHE A 159 -4.99 0.15 13.95
C PHE A 159 -4.99 -1.18 13.19
N ALA A 160 -4.46 -1.21 11.98
CA ALA A 160 -4.30 -2.45 11.22
C ALA A 160 -3.40 -3.45 11.95
N LEU A 161 -2.28 -3.03 12.56
CA LEU A 161 -1.44 -3.88 13.42
C LEU A 161 -2.24 -4.52 14.55
N PHE A 162 -3.01 -3.72 15.30
CA PHE A 162 -3.75 -4.22 16.45
C PHE A 162 -4.98 -5.07 16.09
N THR A 163 -5.50 -4.95 14.87
CA THR A 163 -6.72 -5.65 14.43
C THR A 163 -6.48 -6.83 13.49
N SER A 164 -5.26 -6.98 12.95
CA SER A 164 -4.90 -8.08 12.02
C SER A 164 -4.35 -9.33 12.71
N GLY A 165 -4.40 -9.40 14.05
CA GLY A 165 -4.04 -10.60 14.82
C GLY A 165 -5.06 -11.74 14.68
N ASP A 166 -4.68 -12.95 15.11
CA ASP A 166 -5.45 -14.20 15.00
C ASP A 166 -6.95 -14.00 15.31
N VAL A 167 -7.76 -13.88 14.25
CA VAL A 167 -9.21 -13.71 14.37
C VAL A 167 -9.83 -15.00 14.89
N PRO A 168 -10.53 -14.99 16.05
CA PRO A 168 -11.22 -16.17 16.56
C PRO A 168 -12.26 -16.63 15.54
N GLY A 169 -12.17 -17.88 15.09
CA GLY A 169 -13.09 -18.41 14.07
C GLY A 169 -12.73 -18.05 12.62
N ALA A 170 -11.50 -17.60 12.33
CA ALA A 170 -10.99 -17.39 10.98
C ALA A 170 -11.33 -18.53 10.00
N GLN A 171 -11.24 -19.77 10.47
CA GLN A 171 -11.59 -20.96 9.69
C GLN A 171 -13.08 -20.99 9.29
N GLN A 172 -13.97 -20.66 10.23
CA GLN A 172 -15.41 -20.60 10.00
C GLN A 172 -15.78 -19.47 9.03
N ILE A 173 -15.09 -18.33 9.09
CA ILE A 173 -15.29 -17.22 8.14
C ILE A 173 -14.95 -17.67 6.71
N ILE A 174 -13.80 -18.34 6.51
CA ILE A 174 -13.40 -18.88 5.21
C ILE A 174 -14.44 -19.88 4.68
N GLU A 175 -14.86 -20.82 5.51
CA GLU A 175 -15.81 -21.88 5.14
C GLU A 175 -17.18 -21.31 4.79
N ARG A 176 -17.72 -20.42 5.64
CA ARG A 176 -19.02 -19.76 5.41
C ARG A 176 -19.04 -18.98 4.11
N GLN A 177 -17.91 -18.37 3.74
CA GLN A 177 -17.77 -17.55 2.54
C GLN A 177 -17.34 -18.36 1.31
N GLN A 178 -17.19 -19.69 1.44
CA GLN A 178 -16.77 -20.60 0.38
C GLN A 178 -15.42 -20.19 -0.24
N LEU A 179 -14.51 -19.65 0.57
CA LEU A 179 -13.21 -19.13 0.14
C LEU A 179 -12.10 -20.21 0.11
N ASP A 180 -12.45 -21.48 0.28
CA ASP A 180 -11.48 -22.59 0.26
C ASP A 180 -10.67 -22.70 -1.04
N TRP A 181 -11.21 -22.19 -2.14
CA TRP A 181 -10.49 -22.13 -3.41
C TRP A 181 -9.23 -21.26 -3.34
N LEU A 182 -9.17 -20.29 -2.42
CA LEU A 182 -7.98 -19.47 -2.21
C LEU A 182 -6.77 -20.30 -1.79
N ARG A 183 -6.99 -21.37 -1.01
CA ARG A 183 -5.92 -22.31 -0.62
C ARG A 183 -5.28 -23.01 -1.82
N ARG A 184 -6.00 -23.10 -2.95
CA ARG A 184 -5.51 -23.71 -4.18
C ARG A 184 -4.60 -22.78 -4.98
N ILE A 185 -4.58 -21.49 -4.64
CA ILE A 185 -3.57 -20.55 -5.15
C ILE A 185 -2.29 -20.83 -4.35
N GLY A 186 -1.49 -21.81 -4.78
CA GLY A 186 -0.40 -22.40 -3.98
C GLY A 186 0.70 -21.45 -3.48
N THR A 187 0.67 -20.17 -3.84
CA THR A 187 1.55 -19.10 -3.36
C THR A 187 0.87 -18.11 -2.41
N ALA A 188 -0.43 -18.24 -2.19
CA ALA A 188 -1.22 -17.28 -1.42
C ALA A 188 -1.22 -17.61 0.07
N CYS A 189 -1.03 -16.56 0.87
CA CYS A 189 -1.28 -16.52 2.31
C CYS A 189 -2.42 -15.53 2.59
N PHE A 190 -3.07 -15.65 3.74
CA PHE A 190 -4.27 -14.87 4.06
C PHE A 190 -4.07 -14.05 5.32
N ILE A 191 -4.61 -12.84 5.31
CA ILE A 191 -4.81 -12.01 6.49
C ILE A 191 -6.31 -11.75 6.58
N ILE A 192 -6.92 -12.15 7.68
CA ILE A 192 -8.33 -11.92 7.95
C ILE A 192 -8.38 -10.88 9.04
N PHE A 193 -9.07 -9.77 8.80
CA PHE A 193 -9.30 -8.72 9.80
C PHE A 193 -10.68 -8.87 10.47
N GLY A 194 -11.56 -9.68 9.88
CA GLY A 194 -12.90 -9.95 10.41
C GLY A 194 -13.88 -10.48 9.36
N GLU A 195 -15.16 -10.33 9.66
CA GLU A 195 -16.35 -10.73 8.92
C GLU A 195 -16.99 -9.47 8.30
N VAL A 196 -17.86 -9.65 7.31
CA VAL A 196 -18.61 -8.53 6.71
C VAL A 196 -19.36 -7.75 7.79
N GLY A 197 -19.08 -6.45 7.86
CA GLY A 197 -19.70 -5.54 8.83
C GLY A 197 -19.02 -5.49 10.19
N TYR A 198 -17.98 -6.32 10.45
CA TYR A 198 -17.26 -6.36 11.72
C TYR A 198 -15.74 -6.51 11.51
N CYS A 199 -14.97 -5.47 11.86
CA CYS A 199 -13.50 -5.51 11.87
C CYS A 199 -13.00 -5.50 13.32
N GLY A 200 -12.17 -6.49 13.74
CA GLY A 200 -11.56 -6.53 15.07
C GLY A 200 -11.70 -7.84 15.84
N ALA A 201 -11.34 -7.81 17.14
CA ALA A 201 -11.35 -8.98 18.01
C ALA A 201 -12.78 -9.45 18.35
N TYR A 202 -13.09 -10.71 18.03
CA TYR A 202 -14.38 -11.34 18.29
C TYR A 202 -14.46 -11.82 19.72
N THR A 203 -15.41 -11.30 20.50
CA THR A 203 -15.95 -12.03 21.66
C THR A 203 -17.30 -12.61 21.24
N TYR A 204 -17.34 -13.92 20.98
CA TYR A 204 -18.61 -14.65 20.85
C TYR A 204 -19.27 -14.69 22.23
N GLY A 205 -20.35 -13.93 22.39
CA GLY A 205 -21.33 -14.13 23.47
C GLY A 205 -22.39 -15.11 23.03
#